data_AF-A0A0W8FZ55-F1
#
_entry.id   AF-A0A0W8FZ55-F1
#
_cell.length_a   1.000
_cell.length_b   1.000
_cell.length_c   1.000
_cell.angle_alpha   90.00
_cell.angle_beta   90.00
_cell.angle_gamma   90.00
#
_symmetry.space_group_name_H-M   'P 1'
#
loop_
_entity.id
_entity.type
_entity.pdbx_description
1 polymer ?
#
loop_
_entity_poly.entity_id
_entity_poly.type
_entity_poly.pdbx_seq_one_letter_code
_entity_poly.pdbx_strand_id
1 'polypeptide(L)'
;MNTSEEDIKVSLNKTQREHSRKANMAGKLEERQKAEQMLKTLDKAGKILLGPEGKLRRSKFSTANTSTKDIEYDNFLRFLKLPPNASEKDIQNAIKEKERVFTDQAASQKIELRHQAETILEEIKEAYKVLLGSEGREIRKRRAEKKATNKDIENIQIDSDTIAQAIDIIALKRGRKTQTRKGTVLIKRSSFFLKGIDCFIEEIIHKKYEATKDIKLCVAKKGDLVLFEWECNTGRNQDSGKVRTFIKGQWVNDIFEGKVDLEIQ
;
A
#
# COMPACT_ATOMS: atom_id res chain seq x y z
N MET A 1 75.38 15.56 -9.92
CA MET A 1 74.35 16.15 -9.04
C MET A 1 73.49 15.00 -8.53
N ASN A 2 73.70 14.58 -7.28
CA ASN A 2 73.02 13.42 -6.70
C ASN A 2 71.73 13.90 -6.04
N THR A 3 70.59 13.68 -6.70
CA THR A 3 69.28 13.76 -6.04
C THR A 3 69.20 12.64 -5.02
N SER A 4 69.02 12.98 -3.75
CA SER A 4 69.02 12.01 -2.66
C SER A 4 67.80 11.08 -2.76
N GLU A 5 67.94 9.82 -2.34
CA GLU A 5 66.80 8.88 -2.30
C GLU A 5 65.64 9.37 -1.42
N GLU A 6 65.91 10.30 -0.50
CA GLU A 6 64.91 10.95 0.33
C GLU A 6 64.04 11.93 -0.48
N ASP A 7 64.63 12.69 -1.42
CA ASP A 7 63.90 13.62 -2.28
C ASP A 7 62.91 12.89 -3.22
N ILE A 8 63.28 11.68 -3.67
CA ILE A 8 62.44 10.82 -4.51
C ILE A 8 61.26 10.25 -3.69
N LYS A 9 61.49 9.82 -2.44
CA LYS A 9 60.44 9.32 -1.54
C LYS A 9 59.44 10.40 -1.12
N VAL A 10 59.90 11.65 -0.92
CA VAL A 10 59.04 12.79 -0.60
C VAL A 10 58.14 13.14 -1.80
N SER A 11 58.69 13.11 -3.01
CA SER A 11 57.94 13.36 -4.24
C SER A 11 56.86 12.29 -4.49
N LEU A 12 57.20 10.99 -4.36
CA LEU A 12 56.24 9.89 -4.52
C LEU A 12 55.06 9.94 -3.54
N ASN A 13 55.33 10.29 -2.26
CA ASN A 13 54.29 10.45 -1.25
C ASN A 13 53.36 11.65 -1.52
N LYS A 14 53.89 12.73 -2.12
CA LYS A 14 53.09 13.90 -2.50
C LYS A 14 52.15 13.56 -3.66
N THR A 15 52.65 12.84 -4.66
CA THR A 15 51.87 12.40 -5.84
C THR A 15 50.77 11.40 -5.44
N GLN A 16 51.06 10.44 -4.55
CA GLN A 16 50.03 9.52 -4.02
C GLN A 16 48.94 10.25 -3.22
N ARG A 17 49.30 11.22 -2.37
CA ARG A 17 48.32 12.02 -1.63
C ARG A 17 47.44 12.88 -2.54
N GLU A 18 47.99 13.39 -3.64
CA GLU A 18 47.20 14.10 -4.65
C GLU A 18 46.27 13.17 -5.43
N HIS A 19 46.71 11.97 -5.80
CA HIS A 19 45.85 10.97 -6.44
C HIS A 19 44.72 10.50 -5.52
N SER A 20 44.99 10.24 -4.23
CA SER A 20 43.95 9.89 -3.25
C SER A 20 42.96 11.04 -2.99
N ARG A 21 43.43 12.30 -3.01
CA ARG A 21 42.54 13.48 -2.92
C ARG A 21 41.68 13.64 -4.17
N LYS A 22 42.24 13.44 -5.37
CA LYS A 22 41.49 13.48 -6.63
C LYS A 22 40.47 12.33 -6.74
N ALA A 23 40.82 11.12 -6.28
CA ALA A 23 39.91 9.98 -6.24
C ALA A 23 38.75 10.19 -5.24
N ASN A 24 39.02 10.74 -4.05
CA ASN A 24 37.96 11.08 -3.08
C ASN A 24 37.06 12.23 -3.56
N MET A 25 37.59 13.19 -4.33
CA MET A 25 36.80 14.25 -4.95
C MET A 25 35.95 13.70 -6.12
N ALA A 26 36.50 12.78 -6.92
CA ALA A 26 35.79 12.13 -8.02
C ALA A 26 34.64 11.23 -7.51
N GLY A 27 34.87 10.43 -6.46
CA GLY A 27 33.81 9.63 -5.84
C GLY A 27 32.67 10.47 -5.26
N LYS A 28 32.98 11.62 -4.64
CA LYS A 28 31.96 12.59 -4.20
C LYS A 28 31.23 13.29 -5.35
N LEU A 29 31.88 13.44 -6.51
CA LEU A 29 31.27 14.00 -7.71
C LEU A 29 30.30 13.01 -8.35
N GLU A 30 30.66 11.72 -8.41
CA GLU A 30 29.77 10.65 -8.88
C GLU A 30 28.57 10.44 -7.95
N GLU A 31 28.77 10.48 -6.63
CA GLU A 31 27.66 10.44 -5.67
C GLU A 31 26.73 11.66 -5.81
N ARG A 32 27.29 12.85 -6.03
CA ARG A 32 26.50 14.05 -6.33
C ARG A 32 25.75 13.93 -7.66
N GLN A 33 26.38 13.40 -8.70
CA GLN A 33 25.73 13.19 -10.00
C GLN A 33 24.64 12.12 -9.93
N LYS A 34 24.83 11.05 -9.16
CA LYS A 34 23.79 10.04 -8.87
C LYS A 34 22.65 10.65 -8.06
N ALA A 35 22.94 11.47 -7.04
CA ALA A 35 21.93 12.18 -6.27
C ALA A 35 21.15 13.20 -7.13
N GLU A 36 21.82 13.94 -8.01
CA GLU A 36 21.19 14.86 -8.97
C GLU A 36 20.37 14.13 -10.04
N GLN A 37 20.84 12.99 -10.54
CA GLN A 37 20.06 12.14 -11.44
C GLN A 37 18.82 11.62 -10.71
N MET A 38 18.95 11.07 -9.49
CA MET A 38 17.81 10.65 -8.68
C MET A 38 16.83 11.80 -8.42
N LEU A 39 17.31 13.01 -8.10
CA LEU A 39 16.49 14.21 -7.95
C LEU A 39 15.77 14.58 -9.26
N LYS A 40 16.41 14.44 -10.42
CA LYS A 40 15.78 14.65 -11.74
C LYS A 40 14.73 13.58 -12.06
N THR A 41 14.97 12.31 -11.70
CA THR A 41 13.97 11.24 -11.86
C THR A 41 12.77 11.47 -10.93
N LEU A 42 13.02 11.94 -9.70
CA LEU A 42 12.00 12.32 -8.72
C LEU A 42 11.19 13.55 -9.16
N ASP A 43 11.82 14.56 -9.76
CA ASP A 43 11.13 15.74 -10.32
C ASP A 43 10.28 15.36 -11.54
N LYS A 44 10.74 14.41 -12.36
CA LYS A 44 9.97 13.87 -13.50
C LYS A 44 8.78 13.02 -13.03
N ALA A 45 8.93 12.22 -11.97
CA ALA A 45 7.84 11.50 -11.33
C ALA A 45 6.83 12.46 -10.64
N GLY A 46 7.33 13.51 -9.99
CA GLY A 46 6.51 14.56 -9.37
C GLY A 46 5.69 15.36 -10.38
N LYS A 47 6.23 15.66 -11.57
CA LYS A 47 5.51 16.31 -12.68
C LYS A 47 4.50 15.39 -13.39
N ILE A 48 4.66 14.07 -13.31
CA ILE A 48 3.64 13.12 -13.77
C ILE A 48 2.45 13.09 -12.79
N LEU A 49 2.70 13.32 -11.49
CA LEU A 49 1.69 13.37 -10.43
C LEU A 49 1.00 14.74 -10.30
N LEU A 50 1.66 15.83 -10.69
CA LEU A 50 1.14 17.20 -10.67
C LEU A 50 1.30 17.81 -12.05
N GLY A 51 0.20 18.06 -12.76
CA GLY A 51 0.22 18.70 -14.07
C GLY A 51 0.95 20.07 -14.05
N PRO A 52 1.20 20.68 -15.23
CA PRO A 52 2.15 21.78 -15.41
C PRO A 52 1.87 23.07 -14.58
N GLU A 53 0.69 23.18 -13.96
CA GLU A 53 0.32 24.32 -13.11
C GLU A 53 0.44 24.07 -11.60
N GLY A 54 0.96 22.93 -11.15
CA GLY A 54 1.15 22.65 -9.72
C GLY A 54 -0.16 22.52 -8.91
N LYS A 55 -1.30 22.36 -9.57
CA LYS A 55 -2.60 22.07 -8.96
C LYS A 55 -2.94 20.59 -9.13
N LEU A 56 -3.40 19.96 -8.04
CA LEU A 56 -4.03 18.64 -8.07
C LEU A 56 -5.13 18.60 -9.13
N ARG A 57 -5.08 17.63 -10.05
CA ARG A 57 -6.29 17.16 -10.72
C ARG A 57 -7.21 16.64 -9.62
N ARG A 58 -8.15 17.47 -9.18
CA ARG A 58 -9.23 17.05 -8.28
C ARG A 58 -10.00 15.93 -8.98
N SER A 59 -9.71 14.68 -8.63
CA SER A 59 -10.68 13.62 -8.87
C SER A 59 -11.85 13.91 -7.94
N LYS A 60 -13.01 14.18 -8.54
CA LYS A 60 -14.27 14.22 -7.80
C LYS A 60 -14.57 12.78 -7.38
N PHE A 61 -14.15 12.37 -6.19
CA PHE A 61 -14.56 11.08 -5.63
C PHE A 61 -15.20 11.25 -4.25
N SER A 62 -16.54 11.29 -4.32
CA SER A 62 -17.47 10.47 -3.53
C SER A 62 -17.02 10.12 -2.12
N THR A 63 -17.50 10.92 -1.16
CA THR A 63 -17.72 10.47 0.21
C THR A 63 -18.51 9.14 0.19
N ALA A 64 -18.02 8.16 0.94
CA ALA A 64 -18.69 6.88 1.11
C ALA A 64 -19.91 7.05 2.03
N ASN A 65 -21.02 7.49 1.45
CA ASN A 65 -22.34 7.14 1.97
C ASN A 65 -22.70 5.81 1.31
N THR A 66 -22.56 4.69 2.01
CA THR A 66 -23.20 3.44 1.59
C THR A 66 -24.69 3.73 1.56
N SER A 67 -25.23 3.88 0.35
CA SER A 67 -26.64 4.16 0.16
C SER A 67 -27.44 3.03 0.81
N THR A 68 -28.57 3.33 1.44
CA THR A 68 -29.53 2.33 1.92
C THR A 68 -29.87 1.30 0.84
N LYS A 69 -29.81 1.71 -0.44
CA LYS A 69 -30.01 0.86 -1.62
C LYS A 69 -28.88 -0.15 -1.87
N ASP A 70 -27.65 0.16 -1.51
CA ASP A 70 -26.52 -0.80 -1.62
C ASP A 70 -26.67 -1.93 -0.58
N ILE A 71 -27.19 -1.60 0.62
CA ILE A 71 -27.48 -2.57 1.69
C ILE A 71 -28.61 -3.50 1.28
N GLU A 72 -29.68 -2.94 0.73
CA GLU A 72 -30.83 -3.69 0.23
C GLU A 72 -30.45 -4.64 -0.92
N TYR A 73 -29.64 -4.17 -1.87
CA TYR A 73 -29.08 -4.99 -2.94
C TYR A 73 -28.27 -6.19 -2.41
N ASP A 74 -27.40 -5.97 -1.41
CA ASP A 74 -26.60 -7.04 -0.82
C ASP A 74 -27.44 -8.02 0.00
N ASN A 75 -28.51 -7.55 0.65
CA ASN A 75 -29.46 -8.41 1.36
C ASN A 75 -30.18 -9.36 0.40
N PHE A 76 -30.62 -8.88 -0.77
CA PHE A 76 -31.25 -9.73 -1.78
C PHE A 76 -30.27 -10.72 -2.43
N LEU A 77 -29.00 -10.35 -2.60
CA LEU A 77 -27.98 -11.32 -3.02
C LEU A 77 -27.77 -12.44 -1.99
N ARG A 78 -27.75 -12.09 -0.70
CA ARG A 78 -27.67 -13.10 0.40
C ARG A 78 -28.90 -13.99 0.43
N PHE A 79 -30.09 -13.41 0.26
CA PHE A 79 -31.33 -14.17 0.14
C PHE A 79 -31.24 -15.21 -0.99
N LEU A 80 -30.68 -14.83 -2.14
CA LEU A 80 -30.44 -15.74 -3.28
C LEU A 80 -29.19 -16.62 -3.13
N LYS A 81 -28.44 -16.50 -2.03
CA LYS A 81 -27.16 -17.19 -1.78
C LYS A 81 -26.11 -16.96 -2.88
N LEU A 82 -26.12 -15.76 -3.47
CA LEU A 82 -25.20 -15.38 -4.53
C LEU A 82 -24.03 -14.57 -3.99
N PRO A 83 -22.83 -14.70 -4.60
CA PRO A 83 -21.71 -13.87 -4.23
C PRO A 83 -21.94 -12.40 -4.64
N PRO A 84 -21.27 -11.43 -3.98
CA PRO A 84 -21.49 -9.99 -4.21
C PRO A 84 -21.11 -9.49 -5.62
N ASN A 85 -20.45 -10.36 -6.40
CA ASN A 85 -20.00 -10.14 -7.76
C ASN A 85 -20.73 -11.03 -8.79
N ALA A 86 -21.84 -11.67 -8.40
CA ALA A 86 -22.63 -12.52 -9.29
C ALA A 86 -23.00 -11.80 -10.58
N SER A 87 -22.94 -12.52 -11.71
CA SER A 87 -23.32 -11.96 -12.99
C SER A 87 -24.83 -11.76 -13.07
N GLU A 88 -25.28 -10.88 -13.97
CA GLU A 88 -26.70 -10.68 -14.20
C GLU A 88 -27.41 -11.99 -14.60
N LYS A 89 -26.71 -12.85 -15.37
CA LYS A 89 -27.20 -14.17 -15.76
C LYS A 89 -27.35 -15.11 -14.56
N ASP A 90 -26.40 -15.08 -13.62
CA ASP A 90 -26.46 -15.89 -12.40
C ASP A 90 -27.61 -15.44 -11.50
N ILE A 91 -27.83 -14.13 -11.38
CA ILE A 91 -28.96 -13.54 -10.65
C ILE A 91 -30.28 -13.98 -11.28
N GLN A 92 -30.42 -13.89 -12.61
CA GLN A 92 -31.62 -14.33 -13.32
C GLN A 92 -31.90 -15.83 -13.11
N ASN A 93 -30.86 -16.66 -13.18
CA ASN A 93 -31.01 -18.10 -13.00
C ASN A 93 -31.42 -18.44 -11.56
N ALA A 94 -30.79 -17.83 -10.56
CA ALA A 94 -31.12 -18.07 -9.15
C ALA A 94 -32.55 -17.63 -8.80
N ILE A 95 -33.02 -16.51 -9.37
CA ILE A 95 -34.41 -16.07 -9.22
C ILE A 95 -35.36 -17.10 -9.82
N LYS A 96 -35.13 -17.52 -11.07
CA LYS A 96 -36.00 -18.50 -11.74
C LYS A 96 -36.04 -19.84 -11.01
N GLU A 97 -34.90 -20.30 -10.50
CA GLU A 97 -34.81 -21.55 -9.75
C GLU A 97 -35.60 -21.48 -8.45
N LYS A 98 -35.44 -20.40 -7.66
CA LYS A 98 -36.24 -20.19 -6.46
C LYS A 98 -37.72 -20.05 -6.77
N GLU A 99 -38.07 -19.25 -7.77
CA GLU A 99 -39.47 -19.02 -8.16
C GLU A 99 -40.15 -20.34 -8.52
N ARG A 100 -39.48 -21.22 -9.28
CA ARG A 100 -40.01 -22.55 -9.61
C ARG A 100 -40.30 -23.37 -8.36
N VAL A 101 -39.34 -23.46 -7.43
CA VAL A 101 -39.48 -24.26 -6.19
C VAL A 101 -40.68 -23.79 -5.36
N PHE A 102 -40.83 -22.47 -5.20
CA PHE A 102 -41.91 -21.93 -4.37
C PHE A 102 -43.26 -21.86 -5.09
N THR A 103 -43.28 -21.81 -6.44
CA THR A 103 -44.53 -21.95 -7.21
C THR A 103 -45.12 -23.34 -7.04
N ASP A 104 -44.28 -24.39 -7.07
CA ASP A 104 -44.72 -25.77 -6.83
C ASP A 104 -45.22 -25.96 -5.39
N GLN A 105 -44.63 -25.26 -4.41
CA GLN A 105 -45.05 -25.28 -3.00
C GLN A 105 -46.33 -24.47 -2.74
N ALA A 106 -46.56 -23.38 -3.47
CA ALA A 106 -47.79 -22.59 -3.39
C ALA A 106 -49.02 -23.37 -3.90
N ALA A 107 -48.82 -24.40 -4.73
CA ALA A 107 -49.88 -25.32 -5.14
C ALA A 107 -50.21 -26.41 -4.09
N SER A 108 -49.38 -26.57 -3.05
CA SER A 108 -49.49 -27.63 -2.02
C SER A 108 -50.85 -27.64 -1.32
N GLN A 109 -51.39 -28.80 -0.96
CA GLN A 109 -52.68 -28.88 -0.25
C GLN A 109 -52.64 -28.37 1.21
N LYS A 110 -51.45 -28.13 1.76
CA LYS A 110 -51.26 -27.62 3.14
C LYS A 110 -51.27 -26.09 3.15
N ILE A 111 -52.25 -25.50 3.84
CA ILE A 111 -52.48 -24.04 3.90
C ILE A 111 -51.25 -23.28 4.42
N GLU A 112 -50.59 -23.78 5.48
CA GLU A 112 -49.39 -23.13 6.05
C GLU A 112 -48.24 -23.06 5.05
N LEU A 113 -48.04 -24.12 4.25
CA LEU A 113 -47.01 -24.14 3.21
C LEU A 113 -47.36 -23.21 2.05
N ARG A 114 -48.65 -23.05 1.74
CA ARG A 114 -49.09 -22.07 0.72
C ARG A 114 -48.75 -20.64 1.15
N HIS A 115 -49.13 -20.25 2.35
CA HIS A 115 -48.86 -18.89 2.83
C HIS A 115 -47.37 -18.58 2.96
N GLN A 116 -46.57 -19.53 3.41
CA GLN A 116 -45.12 -19.38 3.43
C GLN A 116 -44.54 -19.24 2.02
N ALA A 117 -45.02 -20.05 1.07
CA ALA A 117 -44.58 -19.97 -0.32
C ALA A 117 -44.99 -18.65 -0.99
N GLU A 118 -46.20 -18.15 -0.73
CA GLU A 118 -46.70 -16.86 -1.23
C GLU A 118 -45.84 -15.69 -0.74
N THR A 119 -45.54 -15.67 0.56
CA THR A 119 -44.68 -14.63 1.16
C THR A 119 -43.30 -14.62 0.51
N ILE A 120 -42.71 -15.81 0.32
CA ILE A 120 -41.40 -15.94 -0.30
C ILE A 120 -41.45 -15.56 -1.80
N LEU A 121 -42.55 -15.84 -2.50
CA LEU A 121 -42.73 -15.40 -3.89
C LEU A 121 -42.84 -13.87 -4.02
N GLU A 122 -43.41 -13.18 -3.03
CA GLU A 122 -43.39 -11.72 -2.98
C GLU A 122 -41.97 -11.18 -2.77
N GLU A 123 -41.20 -11.75 -1.85
CA GLU A 123 -39.79 -11.40 -1.64
C GLU A 123 -38.95 -11.66 -2.91
N ILE A 124 -39.23 -12.73 -3.66
CA ILE A 124 -38.56 -13.01 -4.94
C ILE A 124 -38.89 -11.94 -5.99
N LYS A 125 -40.13 -11.46 -6.05
CA LYS A 125 -40.52 -10.36 -6.96
C LYS A 125 -39.83 -9.05 -6.59
N GLU A 126 -39.67 -8.75 -5.31
CA GLU A 126 -38.90 -7.59 -4.84
C GLU A 126 -37.41 -7.73 -5.18
N ALA A 127 -36.82 -8.90 -4.93
CA ALA A 127 -35.45 -9.21 -5.31
C ALA A 127 -35.22 -9.02 -6.81
N TYR A 128 -36.17 -9.42 -7.66
CA TYR A 128 -36.11 -9.18 -9.10
C TYR A 128 -36.08 -7.69 -9.43
N LYS A 129 -36.95 -6.89 -8.82
CA LYS A 129 -37.01 -5.44 -9.08
C LYS A 129 -35.71 -4.73 -8.65
N VAL A 130 -35.19 -5.05 -7.46
CA VAL A 130 -33.99 -4.39 -6.93
C VAL A 130 -32.73 -4.86 -7.64
N LEU A 131 -32.57 -6.18 -7.83
CA LEU A 131 -31.37 -6.72 -8.45
C LEU A 131 -31.35 -6.48 -9.96
N LEU A 132 -32.43 -6.74 -10.70
CA LEU A 132 -32.43 -6.63 -12.17
C LEU A 132 -32.98 -5.30 -12.70
N GLY A 133 -33.52 -4.45 -11.85
CA GLY A 133 -34.02 -3.13 -12.22
C GLY A 133 -32.94 -2.11 -12.59
N SER A 134 -33.38 -0.87 -12.83
CA SER A 134 -32.49 0.27 -13.10
C SER A 134 -31.45 0.46 -12.00
N GLU A 135 -31.86 0.33 -10.73
CA GLU A 135 -30.99 0.55 -9.57
C GLU A 135 -29.88 -0.51 -9.46
N GLY A 136 -30.24 -1.79 -9.56
CA GLY A 136 -29.25 -2.87 -9.55
C GLY A 136 -28.27 -2.80 -10.71
N ARG A 137 -28.71 -2.34 -11.90
CA ARG A 137 -27.82 -2.07 -13.04
C ARG A 137 -26.84 -0.95 -12.77
N GLU A 138 -27.28 0.15 -12.15
CA GLU A 138 -26.37 1.24 -11.75
C GLU A 138 -25.36 0.78 -10.70
N ILE A 139 -25.79 -0.02 -9.71
CA ILE A 139 -24.89 -0.59 -8.69
C ILE A 139 -23.86 -1.51 -9.35
N ARG A 140 -24.29 -2.41 -10.26
CA ARG A 140 -23.37 -3.28 -11.02
C ARG A 140 -22.40 -2.47 -11.88
N LYS A 141 -22.88 -1.44 -12.58
CA LYS A 141 -22.03 -0.56 -13.39
C LYS A 141 -20.99 0.15 -12.53
N ARG A 142 -21.40 0.73 -11.40
CA ARG A 142 -20.52 1.39 -10.42
C ARG A 142 -19.50 0.41 -9.83
N ARG A 143 -19.89 -0.83 -9.52
CA ARG A 143 -18.99 -1.89 -9.02
C ARG A 143 -18.02 -2.37 -10.11
N ALA A 144 -18.47 -2.48 -11.36
CA ALA A 144 -17.63 -2.85 -12.50
C ALA A 144 -16.63 -1.74 -12.85
N GLU A 145 -17.02 -0.47 -12.78
CA GLU A 145 -16.14 0.68 -12.94
C GLU A 145 -15.08 0.73 -11.83
N LYS A 146 -15.46 0.50 -10.56
CA LYS A 146 -14.50 0.34 -9.45
C LYS A 146 -13.53 -0.83 -9.67
N LYS A 147 -14.02 -1.95 -10.20
CA LYS A 147 -13.19 -3.12 -10.52
C LYS A 147 -12.25 -2.85 -11.70
N ALA A 148 -12.67 -2.08 -12.70
CA ALA A 148 -11.82 -1.66 -13.81
C ALA A 148 -10.71 -0.72 -13.34
N THR A 149 -11.02 0.26 -12.47
CA THR A 149 -10.00 1.11 -11.85
C THR A 149 -9.07 0.35 -10.91
N ASN A 150 -9.52 -0.73 -10.26
CA ASN A 150 -8.68 -1.58 -9.43
C ASN A 150 -7.88 -2.63 -10.22
N LYS A 151 -8.31 -3.00 -11.44
CA LYS A 151 -7.58 -3.93 -12.31
C LYS A 151 -6.23 -3.38 -12.77
N ASP A 152 -6.15 -2.06 -12.94
CA ASP A 152 -4.88 -1.38 -13.24
C ASP A 152 -3.96 -1.30 -12.00
N ILE A 153 -4.50 -1.54 -10.80
CA ILE A 153 -3.78 -1.52 -9.52
C ILE A 153 -3.30 -2.92 -9.10
N GLU A 154 -3.93 -4.00 -9.59
CA GLU A 154 -3.64 -5.37 -9.14
C GLU A 154 -2.34 -5.99 -9.68
N ASN A 155 -1.62 -5.33 -10.60
CA ASN A 155 -0.43 -5.93 -11.24
C ASN A 155 0.89 -5.19 -11.02
N ILE A 156 0.96 -4.24 -10.09
CA ILE A 156 2.27 -3.80 -9.61
C ILE A 156 2.68 -4.75 -8.48
N GLN A 157 3.49 -5.77 -8.81
CA GLN A 157 4.26 -6.47 -7.79
C GLN A 157 5.27 -5.47 -7.23
N ILE A 158 4.85 -4.74 -6.20
CA ILE A 158 5.72 -3.81 -5.49
C ILE A 158 6.61 -4.65 -4.57
N ASP A 159 7.91 -4.48 -4.72
CA ASP A 159 8.89 -5.11 -3.85
C ASP A 159 8.81 -4.54 -2.43
N SER A 160 8.94 -5.42 -1.46
CA SER A 160 9.05 -5.11 -0.04
C SER A 160 10.09 -4.05 0.31
N ASP A 161 11.25 -4.05 -0.36
CA ASP A 161 12.27 -3.03 -0.13
C ASP A 161 11.77 -1.65 -0.57
N THR A 162 11.00 -1.59 -1.66
CA THR A 162 10.38 -0.36 -2.15
C THR A 162 9.34 0.18 -1.15
N ILE A 163 8.61 -0.71 -0.48
CA ILE A 163 7.64 -0.35 0.56
C ILE A 163 8.37 0.17 1.81
N ALA A 164 9.42 -0.51 2.26
CA ALA A 164 10.23 -0.06 3.39
C ALA A 164 10.83 1.33 3.13
N GLN A 165 11.36 1.57 1.92
CA GLN A 165 11.88 2.88 1.52
C GLN A 165 10.80 3.97 1.51
N ALA A 166 9.59 3.66 1.03
CA ALA A 166 8.50 4.62 1.03
C ALA A 166 8.07 5.01 2.45
N ILE A 167 7.94 4.03 3.35
CA ILE A 167 7.67 4.27 4.78
C ILE A 167 8.80 5.12 5.40
N ASP A 168 10.06 4.84 5.04
CA ASP A 168 11.22 5.60 5.50
C ASP A 168 11.19 7.06 5.08
N ILE A 169 10.89 7.34 3.81
CA ILE A 169 10.76 8.70 3.30
C ILE A 169 9.64 9.46 4.03
N ILE A 170 8.49 8.81 4.27
CA ILE A 170 7.37 9.43 4.98
C ILE A 170 7.74 9.69 6.44
N ALA A 171 8.32 8.70 7.12
CA ALA A 171 8.77 8.81 8.50
C ALA A 171 9.82 9.94 8.65
N LEU A 172 10.78 10.03 7.73
CA LEU A 172 11.79 11.09 7.71
C LEU A 172 11.19 12.48 7.52
N LYS A 173 10.16 12.63 6.68
CA LYS A 173 9.55 13.93 6.37
C LYS A 173 8.49 14.37 7.38
N ARG A 174 7.70 13.42 7.89
CA ARG A 174 6.43 13.67 8.59
C ARG A 174 6.25 12.87 9.88
N GLY A 175 7.12 11.90 10.16
CA GLY A 175 7.03 11.07 11.35
C GLY A 175 7.49 11.79 12.61
N ARG A 176 6.91 11.39 13.75
CA ARG A 176 7.34 11.77 15.08
C ARG A 176 8.64 11.03 15.41
N LYS A 177 9.71 11.78 15.63
CA LYS A 177 11.04 11.23 15.86
C LYS A 177 11.36 11.20 17.35
N THR A 178 11.86 10.07 17.82
CA THR A 178 12.42 9.94 19.16
C THR A 178 13.80 9.29 19.09
N GLN A 179 14.67 9.67 20.00
CA GLN A 179 16.02 9.15 20.06
C GLN A 179 16.36 8.85 21.52
N THR A 180 16.83 7.63 21.77
CA THR A 180 17.22 7.20 23.12
C THR A 180 18.57 6.50 23.05
N ARG A 181 19.36 6.63 24.11
CA ARG A 181 20.66 5.96 24.23
C ARG A 181 20.62 5.00 25.41
N LYS A 182 20.97 3.73 25.15
CA LYS A 182 21.06 2.69 26.18
C LYS A 182 22.49 2.14 26.17
N GLY A 183 23.31 2.59 27.12
CA GLY A 183 24.73 2.27 27.17
C GLY A 183 25.48 2.71 25.90
N THR A 184 26.03 1.74 25.16
CA THR A 184 26.78 1.97 23.92
C THR A 184 25.91 2.05 22.67
N VAL A 185 24.61 1.75 22.78
CA VAL A 185 23.68 1.65 21.65
C VAL A 185 22.81 2.90 21.55
N LEU A 186 22.68 3.42 20.33
CA LEU A 186 21.78 4.50 19.98
C LEU A 186 20.56 3.95 19.25
N ILE A 187 19.37 4.23 19.78
CA ILE A 187 18.10 3.80 19.22
C ILE A 187 17.37 5.03 18.69
N LYS A 188 17.18 5.11 17.38
CA LYS A 188 16.35 6.13 16.73
C LYS A 188 15.02 5.51 16.34
N ARG A 189 13.93 6.19 16.61
CA ARG A 189 12.58 5.74 16.24
C ARG A 189 11.86 6.85 15.51
N SER A 190 11.07 6.47 14.52
CA SER A 190 10.16 7.38 13.84
C SER A 190 8.81 6.69 13.64
N SER A 191 7.71 7.34 13.98
CA SER A 191 6.37 6.78 13.80
C SER A 191 5.42 7.75 13.13
N PHE A 192 4.42 7.24 12.41
CA PHE A 192 3.32 8.02 11.84
C PHE A 192 2.09 7.13 11.66
N PHE A 193 0.93 7.77 11.57
CA PHE A 193 -0.33 7.10 11.33
C PHE A 193 -0.81 7.33 9.88
N LEU A 194 -1.39 6.30 9.27
CA LEU A 194 -1.93 6.35 7.92
C LEU A 194 -3.23 5.54 7.84
N LYS A 195 -4.38 6.23 7.78
CA LYS A 195 -5.71 5.61 7.56
C LYS A 195 -6.01 4.37 8.43
N GLY A 196 -5.74 4.43 9.73
CA GLY A 196 -5.94 3.28 10.62
C GLY A 196 -4.75 2.33 10.72
N ILE A 197 -3.58 2.71 10.18
CA ILE A 197 -2.36 1.91 10.21
C ILE A 197 -1.26 2.69 10.92
N ASP A 198 -0.72 2.06 11.96
CA ASP A 198 0.44 2.53 12.70
C ASP A 198 1.71 2.06 12.00
N CYS A 199 2.46 3.02 11.46
CA CYS A 199 3.75 2.78 10.84
C CYS A 199 4.86 3.25 11.78
N PHE A 200 5.88 2.42 11.99
CA PHE A 200 7.07 2.84 12.71
C PHE A 200 8.35 2.27 12.11
N ILE A 201 9.42 3.01 12.32
CA ILE A 201 10.80 2.65 11.96
C ILE A 201 11.64 2.75 13.20
N GLU A 202 12.50 1.76 13.40
CA GLU A 202 13.52 1.73 14.45
C GLU A 202 14.88 1.46 13.82
N GLU A 203 15.86 2.31 14.15
CA GLU A 203 17.26 2.12 13.78
C GLU A 203 18.09 1.93 15.06
N ILE A 204 18.77 0.79 15.15
CA ILE A 204 19.68 0.43 16.23
C ILE A 204 21.09 0.62 15.70
N ILE A 205 21.80 1.60 16.27
CA ILE A 205 23.13 2.02 15.84
C ILE A 205 24.11 1.79 16.98
N HIS A 206 25.13 0.98 16.74
CA HIS A 206 26.19 0.68 17.69
C HIS A 206 27.39 1.62 17.50
N LYS A 207 28.39 1.47 18.36
CA LYS A 207 29.68 2.13 18.16
C LYS A 207 30.39 1.55 16.94
N LYS A 208 31.32 2.31 16.37
CA LYS A 208 32.05 1.96 15.13
C LYS A 208 32.63 0.54 15.09
N TYR A 209 33.11 0.01 16.22
CA TYR A 209 33.69 -1.34 16.30
C TYR A 209 32.64 -2.47 16.39
N GLU A 210 31.37 -2.13 16.55
CA GLU A 210 30.21 -3.04 16.59
C GLU A 210 29.19 -2.74 15.48
N ALA A 211 29.53 -1.90 14.49
CA ALA A 211 28.62 -1.49 13.41
C ALA A 211 28.07 -2.66 12.59
N THR A 212 28.68 -3.84 12.66
CA THR A 212 28.16 -5.08 12.07
C THR A 212 26.86 -5.56 12.70
N LYS A 213 26.50 -5.04 13.87
CA LYS A 213 25.26 -5.32 14.61
C LYS A 213 24.17 -4.27 14.36
N ASP A 214 24.42 -3.29 13.49
CA ASP A 214 23.44 -2.24 13.22
C ASP A 214 22.25 -2.79 12.44
N ILE A 215 21.04 -2.46 12.91
CA ILE A 215 19.78 -3.00 12.41
C ILE A 215 18.83 -1.85 12.11
N LYS A 216 18.12 -1.95 11.00
CA LYS A 216 16.96 -1.12 10.67
C LYS A 216 15.72 -1.99 10.57
N LEU A 217 14.70 -1.65 11.35
CA LEU A 217 13.41 -2.31 11.40
C LEU A 217 12.33 -1.35 10.93
N CYS A 218 11.45 -1.82 10.06
CA CYS A 218 10.28 -1.09 9.57
C CYS A 218 9.04 -1.97 9.78
N VAL A 219 8.00 -1.42 10.41
CA VAL A 219 6.80 -2.17 10.74
C VAL A 219 5.56 -1.33 10.46
N ALA A 220 4.53 -1.96 9.91
CA ALA A 220 3.19 -1.41 9.77
C ALA A 220 2.16 -2.34 10.44
N LYS A 221 1.29 -1.78 11.28
CA LYS A 221 0.27 -2.52 12.04
C LYS A 221 -1.10 -1.88 11.92
N LYS A 222 -2.15 -2.69 12.02
CA LYS A 222 -3.54 -2.23 12.15
C LYS A 222 -4.12 -2.86 13.42
N GLY A 223 -4.13 -2.11 14.51
CA GLY A 223 -4.34 -2.69 15.84
C GLY A 223 -3.25 -3.74 16.14
N ASP A 224 -3.67 -4.94 16.54
CA ASP A 224 -2.74 -6.05 16.86
C ASP A 224 -2.21 -6.79 15.61
N LEU A 225 -2.80 -6.55 14.43
CA LEU A 225 -2.42 -7.23 13.20
C LEU A 225 -1.17 -6.58 12.57
N VAL A 226 -0.10 -7.36 12.42
CA VAL A 226 1.10 -6.95 11.67
C VAL A 226 0.83 -7.09 10.17
N LEU A 227 0.81 -5.96 9.47
CA LEU A 227 0.60 -5.92 8.02
C LEU A 227 1.91 -6.02 7.25
N PHE A 228 2.99 -5.46 7.81
CA PHE A 228 4.31 -5.45 7.20
C PHE A 228 5.39 -5.42 8.27
N GLU A 229 6.40 -6.27 8.12
CA GLU A 229 7.62 -6.24 8.93
C GLU A 229 8.81 -6.53 8.04
N TRP A 230 9.76 -5.59 8.06
CA TRP A 230 10.98 -5.61 7.27
C TRP A 230 12.17 -5.26 8.15
N GLU A 231 13.21 -6.08 8.07
CA GLU A 231 14.42 -5.93 8.86
C GLU A 231 15.66 -6.01 7.96
N CYS A 232 16.57 -5.05 8.07
CA CYS A 232 17.83 -5.04 7.34
C CYS A 232 19.01 -4.83 8.28
N ASN A 233 20.07 -5.62 8.09
CA ASN A 233 21.36 -5.40 8.75
C ASN A 233 22.13 -4.34 7.96
N THR A 234 22.37 -3.18 8.55
CA THR A 234 23.00 -2.06 7.85
C THR A 234 24.53 -2.16 7.78
N GLY A 235 25.11 -3.18 8.44
CA GLY A 235 26.57 -3.37 8.54
C GLY A 235 27.22 -4.35 7.53
N ARG A 236 26.46 -5.22 6.86
CA ARG A 236 26.96 -6.16 5.83
C ARG A 236 25.88 -6.38 4.76
N ASN A 237 26.12 -5.87 3.56
CA ASN A 237 25.19 -5.83 2.41
C ASN A 237 23.89 -5.07 2.69
N GLN A 238 23.84 -3.82 2.23
CA GLN A 238 22.64 -2.98 2.20
C GLN A 238 21.63 -3.41 1.12
N ASP A 239 21.93 -4.47 0.38
CA ASP A 239 21.30 -4.75 -0.91
C ASP A 239 19.91 -5.37 -0.80
N SER A 240 19.47 -5.82 0.39
CA SER A 240 18.07 -6.22 0.64
C SER A 240 17.79 -6.43 2.13
N GLY A 241 16.57 -6.12 2.56
CA GLY A 241 16.08 -6.53 3.87
C GLY A 241 15.35 -7.87 3.83
N LYS A 242 15.14 -8.45 5.00
CA LYS A 242 14.35 -9.67 5.20
C LYS A 242 12.94 -9.29 5.63
N VAL A 243 11.96 -9.79 4.89
CA VAL A 243 10.54 -9.64 5.23
C VAL A 243 10.13 -10.78 6.13
N ARG A 244 9.51 -10.46 7.27
CA ARG A 244 8.91 -11.45 8.18
C ARG A 244 7.41 -11.57 8.01
N THR A 245 6.75 -10.50 7.62
CA THR A 245 5.29 -10.47 7.43
C THR A 245 4.96 -9.45 6.37
N PHE A 246 4.06 -9.79 5.45
CA PHE A 246 3.58 -8.86 4.42
C PHE A 246 2.20 -9.26 3.89
N ILE A 247 1.18 -8.49 4.23
CA ILE A 247 -0.21 -8.66 3.79
C ILE A 247 -0.52 -7.56 2.77
N LYS A 248 -0.82 -7.98 1.53
CA LYS A 248 -1.20 -7.06 0.45
C LYS A 248 -2.54 -6.39 0.75
N GLY A 249 -2.63 -5.08 0.51
CA GLY A 249 -3.87 -4.33 0.66
C GLY A 249 -3.76 -2.92 0.10
N GLN A 250 -4.91 -2.21 0.04
CA GLN A 250 -5.00 -0.86 -0.52
C GLN A 250 -4.05 0.16 0.13
N TRP A 251 -3.69 -0.06 1.40
CA TRP A 251 -2.78 0.78 2.17
C TRP A 251 -1.39 0.91 1.54
N VAL A 252 -0.92 -0.12 0.83
CA VAL A 252 0.36 -0.09 0.12
C VAL A 252 0.33 1.00 -0.93
N ASN A 253 -0.73 1.06 -1.72
CA ASN A 253 -0.91 2.11 -2.73
C ASN A 253 -1.06 3.49 -2.11
N ASP A 254 -1.75 3.59 -0.97
CA ASP A 254 -1.90 4.86 -0.26
C ASP A 254 -0.56 5.44 0.22
N ILE A 255 0.40 4.59 0.59
CA ILE A 255 1.78 4.99 0.89
C ILE A 255 2.45 5.61 -0.35
N PHE A 256 2.32 4.96 -1.52
CA PHE A 256 2.93 5.45 -2.77
C PHE A 256 2.26 6.69 -3.32
N GLU A 257 0.94 6.79 -3.22
CA GLU A 257 0.17 7.95 -3.63
C GLU A 257 0.37 9.16 -2.70
N GLY A 258 1.07 8.98 -1.57
CA GLY A 258 1.34 10.03 -0.60
C GLY A 258 0.08 10.63 0.02
N LYS A 259 -1.04 9.90 -0.01
CA LYS A 259 -2.32 10.24 0.62
C LYS A 259 -2.23 10.07 2.14
N VAL A 260 -1.40 10.91 2.75
CA VAL A 260 -1.18 10.90 4.20
C VAL A 260 -2.14 11.90 4.83
N ASP A 261 -3.27 11.40 5.31
CA ASP A 261 -4.05 12.11 6.34
C ASP A 261 -3.30 11.90 7.66
N LEU A 262 -2.53 12.92 8.06
CA LEU A 262 -1.70 12.88 9.25
C LEU A 262 -2.58 13.13 10.48
N GLU A 263 -2.92 12.07 11.20
CA GLU A 263 -3.24 12.20 12.61
C GLU A 263 -1.96 11.95 13.40
N ILE A 264 -1.53 12.98 14.15
CA ILE A 264 -0.38 12.88 15.04
C ILE A 264 -0.93 12.43 16.39
N GLN A 265 -0.63 11.20 16.80
CA GLN A 265 -0.86 10.73 18.17
C GLN A 265 0.33 11.06 19.08
#